data_AF-A0A2V7P9K6-F1
#
_entry.id   AF-A0A2V7P9K6-F1
#
_cell.length_a   1.000
_cell.length_b   1.000
_cell.length_c   1.000
_cell.angle_alpha   90.00
_cell.angle_beta   90.00
_cell.angle_gamma   90.00
#
_symmetry.space_group_name_H-M   'P 1'
#
loop_
_entity.id
_entity.type
_entity.pdbx_description
1 polymer ?
#
loop_
_entity_poly.entity_id
_entity_poly.type
_entity_poly.pdbx_seq_one_letter_code
_entity_poly.pdbx_strand_id
1 'polypeptide(L)'
;MSPTRLQAKGWARVGRPGAHLLRRGAWYPVVRISSSHIVVLDVNRRNVPVDRRFLEIRYHPPERWSIVRCEAREIQRVGRLFPLTYAVCPACRHRQGFESDVKELICERCKKVGALAWDELS
;
A
#
# COMPACT_ATOMS: atom_id res chain seq x y z
N MET A 1 -24.65 17.34 1.68
CA MET A 1 -23.26 17.83 1.50
C MET A 1 -22.36 16.64 1.25
N SER A 2 -21.98 16.38 0.00
CA SER A 2 -20.98 15.35 -0.31
C SER A 2 -19.63 15.81 0.24
N PRO A 3 -18.91 15.01 1.03
CA PRO A 3 -17.59 15.40 1.48
C PRO A 3 -16.73 15.58 0.23
N THR A 4 -16.24 16.80 0.01
CA THR A 4 -15.30 17.12 -1.07
C THR A 4 -14.19 16.08 -0.98
N ARG A 5 -14.16 15.12 -1.91
CA ARG A 5 -13.01 14.23 -2.03
C ARG A 5 -11.84 15.15 -2.27
N LEU A 6 -10.97 15.31 -1.26
CA LEU A 6 -9.66 15.91 -1.47
C LEU A 6 -9.08 15.20 -2.69
N GLN A 7 -8.93 15.94 -3.79
CA GLN A 7 -8.37 15.38 -5.00
C GLN A 7 -6.94 15.00 -4.65
N ALA A 8 -6.68 13.70 -4.59
CA ALA A 8 -5.38 13.20 -4.21
C ALA A 8 -4.36 13.77 -5.19
N LYS A 9 -3.33 14.44 -4.67
CA LYS A 9 -2.23 14.99 -5.49
C LYS A 9 -1.33 13.90 -6.07
N GLY A 10 -1.61 12.65 -5.71
CA GLY A 10 -0.89 11.45 -6.06
C GLY A 10 -1.22 10.35 -5.04
N TRP A 11 -0.47 9.27 -5.12
CA TRP A 11 -0.57 8.10 -4.27
C TRP A 11 0.83 7.74 -3.79
N ALA A 12 0.95 7.36 -2.52
CA ALA A 12 2.21 6.97 -1.92
C ALA A 12 2.13 5.54 -1.38
N ARG A 13 3.13 4.72 -1.71
CA ARG A 13 3.31 3.38 -1.17
C ARG A 13 4.47 3.36 -0.21
N VAL A 14 4.30 2.64 0.90
CA VAL A 14 5.38 2.40 1.85
C VAL A 14 6.19 1.19 1.42
N GLY A 15 7.48 1.43 1.17
CA GLY A 15 8.45 0.37 0.87
C GLY A 15 8.97 -0.31 2.14
N ARG A 16 9.99 0.30 2.77
CA ARG A 16 10.76 -0.32 3.87
C ARG A 16 10.14 -0.15 5.27
N PRO A 17 10.54 -0.99 6.25
CA PRO A 17 10.12 -0.85 7.65
C PRO A 17 10.61 0.48 8.22
N GLY A 18 9.70 1.27 8.78
CA GLY A 18 10.00 2.59 9.37
C GLY A 18 8.75 3.45 9.55
N ALA A 19 7.76 3.29 8.67
CA ALA A 19 6.44 3.86 8.85
C ALA A 19 5.55 2.94 9.71
N HIS A 20 5.79 2.89 11.02
CA HIS A 20 5.10 1.99 11.97
C HIS A 20 3.57 2.09 11.94
N LEU A 21 3.01 3.20 11.44
CA LEU A 21 1.56 3.43 11.34
C LEU A 21 0.95 2.98 10.01
N LEU A 22 1.78 2.60 9.03
CA LEU A 22 1.34 2.32 7.67
C LEU A 22 1.47 0.85 7.31
N ARG A 23 0.54 0.41 6.47
CA ARG A 23 0.49 -0.95 5.96
C ARG A 23 1.48 -1.05 4.79
N ARG A 24 2.52 -1.89 4.95
CA ARG A 24 3.49 -2.19 3.88
C ARG A 24 2.78 -2.63 2.60
N GLY A 25 3.22 -2.09 1.46
CA GLY A 25 2.63 -2.34 0.14
C GLY A 25 1.30 -1.63 -0.12
N ALA A 26 0.69 -0.95 0.86
CA ALA A 26 -0.54 -0.21 0.62
C ALA A 26 -0.25 1.16 -0.01
N TRP A 27 -1.08 1.54 -0.97
CA TRP A 27 -1.11 2.88 -1.53
C TRP A 27 -2.06 3.78 -0.74
N TYR A 28 -1.59 4.99 -0.42
CA TYR A 28 -2.33 6.01 0.32
C TYR A 28 -2.44 7.28 -0.51
N PRO A 29 -3.61 7.94 -0.54
CA PRO A 29 -3.75 9.23 -1.19
C PRO A 29 -2.82 10.27 -0.57
N VAL A 30 -2.12 11.04 -1.40
CA VAL A 30 -1.30 12.17 -0.97
C VAL A 30 -2.18 13.40 -0.87
N VAL A 31 -2.30 13.95 0.34
CA VAL A 31 -3.06 15.18 0.61
C VAL A 31 -2.17 16.40 0.38
N ARG A 32 -0.91 16.33 0.81
CA ARG A 32 0.05 17.44 0.71
C ARG A 32 1.47 16.91 0.55
N ILE A 33 2.26 17.60 -0.27
CA ILE A 33 3.71 17.44 -0.34
C ILE A 33 4.31 18.75 0.17
N SER A 34 5.10 18.68 1.25
CA SER A 34 5.84 19.82 1.78
C SER A 34 7.20 19.94 1.11
N SER A 35 7.81 21.13 1.17
CA SER A 35 9.22 21.35 0.81
C SER A 35 10.19 20.66 1.78
N SER A 36 9.76 20.42 3.02
CA SER A 36 10.58 19.86 4.11
C SER A 36 10.73 18.33 4.12
N HIS A 37 10.70 17.67 2.95
CA HIS A 37 10.69 16.20 2.81
C HIS A 37 9.53 15.48 3.53
N ILE A 38 8.54 16.19 4.07
CA ILE A 38 7.35 15.58 4.67
C ILE A 38 6.21 15.50 3.65
N VAL A 39 5.60 14.33 3.58
CA VAL A 39 4.41 14.06 2.77
C VAL A 39 3.27 13.70 3.72
N VAL A 40 2.12 14.34 3.53
CA VAL A 40 0.91 14.08 4.33
C VAL A 40 0.01 13.14 3.54
N LEU A 41 -0.26 11.97 4.13
CA LEU A 41 -1.08 10.92 3.56
C LEU A 41 -2.46 10.88 4.21
N ASP A 42 -3.48 10.53 3.44
CA ASP A 42 -4.79 10.15 3.99
C ASP A 42 -4.76 8.67 4.39
N VAL A 43 -4.77 8.42 5.70
CA VAL A 43 -4.81 7.09 6.29
C VAL A 43 -6.12 6.95 7.06
N ASN A 44 -7.13 6.36 6.41
CA ASN A 44 -8.45 6.14 7.04
C ASN A 44 -9.09 7.46 7.51
N ARG A 45 -9.05 8.50 6.65
CA ARG A 45 -9.55 9.86 6.93
C ARG A 45 -8.76 10.59 8.01
N ARG A 46 -7.52 10.18 8.26
CA ARG A 46 -6.58 10.87 9.16
C ARG A 46 -5.36 11.29 8.38
N ASN A 47 -4.93 12.52 8.60
CA ASN A 47 -3.70 13.06 8.01
C ASN A 47 -2.50 12.51 8.78
N VAL A 48 -1.66 11.72 8.10
CA VAL A 48 -0.45 11.14 8.68
C VAL A 48 0.77 11.73 7.96
N PRO A 49 1.62 12.51 8.65
CA PRO A 49 2.88 12.97 8.09
C PRO A 49 3.89 11.82 8.05
N VAL A 50 4.58 11.70 6.92
CA VAL A 50 5.61 10.68 6.69
C VAL A 50 6.77 11.32 5.95
N ASP A 51 7.99 10.93 6.32
CA ASP A 51 9.18 11.33 5.57
C ASP A 51 9.15 10.70 4.16
N ARG A 52 9.33 11.54 3.14
CA ARG A 52 9.33 11.19 1.73
C ARG A 52 10.31 10.06 1.40
N ARG A 53 11.41 9.91 2.15
CA ARG A 53 12.42 8.86 1.95
C ARG A 53 11.87 7.45 2.15
N PHE A 54 10.74 7.30 2.87
CA PHE A 54 10.08 6.00 3.07
C PHE A 54 8.97 5.72 2.06
N LEU A 55 8.71 6.65 1.14
CA LEU A 55 7.58 6.62 0.23
C LEU A 55 8.03 6.48 -1.22
N GLU A 56 7.38 5.57 -1.94
CA GLU A 56 7.29 5.62 -3.39
C GLU A 56 6.05 6.44 -3.77
N ILE A 57 6.20 7.49 -4.57
CA ILE A 57 5.10 8.39 -4.95
C ILE A 57 4.80 8.26 -6.43
N ARG A 58 3.52 8.13 -6.77
CA ARG A 58 2.98 8.13 -8.13
C ARG A 58 1.89 9.18 -8.27
N TYR A 59 1.81 9.81 -9.44
CA TYR A 59 0.76 10.80 -9.71
C TYR A 59 -0.55 10.18 -10.20
N HIS A 60 -0.46 9.01 -10.84
CA HIS A 60 -1.63 8.26 -11.30
C HIS A 60 -2.13 7.27 -10.22
N PRO A 61 -3.43 6.96 -10.19
CA PRO A 61 -3.96 5.92 -9.32
C PRO A 61 -3.28 4.58 -9.58
N PRO A 62 -2.88 3.84 -8.53
CA PRO A 62 -2.33 2.51 -8.69
C PRO A 62 -3.43 1.56 -9.17
N GLU A 63 -3.15 0.81 -10.24
CA GLU A 63 -4.08 -0.18 -10.78
C GLU A 63 -3.66 -1.61 -10.43
N ARG A 64 -2.36 -1.82 -10.27
CA ARG A 64 -1.75 -3.12 -9.99
C ARG A 64 -1.69 -3.40 -8.50
N TRP A 65 -1.82 -4.67 -8.14
CA TRP A 65 -1.61 -5.15 -6.78
C TRP A 65 -0.14 -5.07 -6.41
N SER A 66 0.15 -4.53 -5.24
CA SER A 66 1.51 -4.52 -4.71
C SER A 66 1.81 -5.85 -4.01
N ILE A 67 2.97 -6.42 -4.32
CA ILE A 67 3.43 -7.68 -3.73
C ILE A 67 4.39 -7.34 -2.59
N VAL A 68 4.11 -7.88 -1.40
CA VAL A 68 4.97 -7.75 -0.23
C VAL A 68 5.54 -9.11 0.12
N ARG A 69 6.87 -9.19 0.20
CA ARG A 69 7.57 -10.35 0.74
C ARG A 69 7.96 -10.08 2.19
N CYS A 70 7.53 -10.95 3.10
CA CYS A 70 7.91 -10.94 4.50
C CYS A 70 9.11 -11.87 4.67
N GLU A 71 10.15 -11.38 5.37
CA GLU A 71 11.26 -12.24 5.75
C GLU A 71 10.87 -13.15 6.93
N ALA A 72 11.45 -14.36 7.00
CA ALA A 72 11.17 -15.34 8.04
C ALA A 72 11.31 -14.78 9.48
N ARG A 73 12.27 -13.88 9.70
CA ARG A 73 12.48 -13.20 10.99
C ARG A 73 11.34 -12.28 11.42
N GLU A 74 10.57 -11.74 10.48
CA GLU A 74 9.43 -10.86 10.77
C GLU A 74 8.20 -11.67 11.22
N ILE A 75 8.09 -12.93 10.80
CA ILE A 75 6.96 -13.83 11.09
C ILE A 75 6.95 -14.28 12.55
N GLN A 76 8.13 -14.52 13.14
CA GLN A 76 8.26 -14.93 14.55
C GLN A 76 7.59 -13.94 15.52
N ARG A 77 7.50 -12.66 15.15
CA ARG A 77 6.82 -11.62 15.94
C ARG A 77 5.30 -11.58 15.77
N VAL A 78 4.77 -12.16 14.70
CA VAL A 78 3.34 -12.03 14.33
C VAL A 78 2.53 -13.29 14.68
N GLY A 79 3.19 -14.41 15.04
CA GLY A 79 2.53 -15.60 15.59
C GLY A 79 1.51 -16.27 14.65
N ARG A 80 1.54 -15.95 13.34
CA ARG A 80 0.64 -16.54 12.33
C ARG A 80 1.42 -17.04 11.12
N LEU A 81 0.97 -18.18 10.59
CA LEU A 81 1.32 -18.78 9.29
C LEU A 81 0.78 -17.94 8.11
N PHE A 82 0.97 -16.62 8.11
CA PHE A 82 0.69 -15.83 6.92
C PHE A 82 1.69 -16.28 5.83
N PRO A 83 1.25 -16.54 4.58
CA PRO A 83 2.18 -16.88 3.51
C PRO A 83 3.25 -15.79 3.41
N LEU A 84 4.50 -16.21 3.20
CA LEU A 84 5.69 -15.37 3.11
C LEU A 84 5.53 -14.22 2.11
N THR A 85 4.56 -14.32 1.20
CA THR A 85 4.20 -13.30 0.23
C THR A 85 2.70 -13.04 0.27
N TYR A 86 2.30 -11.77 0.29
CA TYR A 86 0.89 -11.38 0.15
C TYR A 86 0.75 -10.20 -0.81
N ALA A 87 -0.43 -10.07 -1.40
CA ALA A 87 -0.78 -8.97 -2.28
C ALA A 87 -1.61 -7.93 -1.54
N VAL A 88 -1.45 -6.65 -1.89
CA VAL A 88 -2.23 -5.53 -1.35
C VAL A 88 -3.08 -4.92 -2.44
N CYS A 89 -4.39 -4.90 -2.21
CA CYS A 89 -5.33 -4.33 -3.15
C CYS A 89 -5.08 -2.81 -3.29
N PRO A 90 -4.89 -2.29 -4.51
CA PRO A 90 -4.57 -0.88 -4.72
C PRO A 90 -5.73 0.06 -4.41
N ALA A 91 -6.98 -0.44 -4.44
CA ALA A 91 -8.16 0.38 -4.15
C ALA A 91 -8.52 0.43 -2.66
N CYS A 92 -8.59 -0.71 -1.97
CA CYS A 92 -9.09 -0.77 -0.59
C CYS A 92 -8.02 -1.13 0.46
N ARG A 93 -6.78 -1.41 0.03
CA ARG A 93 -5.63 -1.75 0.89
C ARG A 93 -5.80 -3.08 1.65
N HIS A 94 -6.75 -3.91 1.24
CA HIS A 94 -6.93 -5.26 1.78
C HIS A 94 -5.73 -6.14 1.42
N ARG A 95 -5.28 -6.97 2.36
CA ARG A 95 -4.22 -7.96 2.13
C ARG A 95 -4.87 -9.28 1.77
N GLN A 96 -4.38 -9.92 0.73
CA GLN A 96 -4.89 -11.21 0.28
C GLN A 96 -3.70 -12.13 0.01
N GLY A 97 -3.79 -13.38 0.49
CA GLY A 97 -2.88 -14.44 0.07
C GLY A 97 -3.20 -14.85 -1.36
N PHE A 98 -2.23 -15.42 -2.04
CA PHE A 98 -2.39 -15.93 -3.40
C PHE A 98 -1.38 -17.04 -3.65
N GLU A 99 -1.67 -17.91 -4.60
CA GLU A 99 -0.76 -18.97 -5.03
C GLU A 99 0.41 -18.41 -5.83
N SER A 100 1.52 -19.14 -5.93
CA SER A 100 2.64 -18.72 -6.79
C SER A 100 2.18 -18.60 -8.25
N ASP A 101 2.76 -17.67 -9.00
CA ASP A 101 2.59 -17.50 -10.46
C ASP A 101 1.23 -16.96 -10.95
N VAL A 102 0.35 -16.53 -10.04
CA VAL A 102 -0.87 -15.81 -10.41
C VAL A 102 -0.51 -14.44 -11.02
N LYS A 103 -1.10 -14.11 -12.17
CA LYS A 103 -0.90 -12.83 -12.86
C LYS A 103 -1.93 -11.77 -12.50
N GLU A 104 -3.13 -12.17 -12.10
CA GLU A 104 -4.26 -11.29 -11.79
C GLU A 104 -5.01 -11.75 -10.54
N LEU A 105 -5.48 -10.81 -9.72
CA LEU A 105 -6.25 -11.09 -8.51
C LEU A 105 -7.55 -10.29 -8.44
N ILE A 106 -8.59 -10.93 -7.90
CA ILE A 106 -9.86 -10.31 -7.54
C ILE A 106 -9.86 -10.07 -6.03
N CYS A 107 -10.11 -8.83 -5.64
CA CYS A 107 -10.12 -8.46 -4.23
C CYS A 107 -11.35 -9.01 -3.52
N GLU A 108 -11.15 -9.83 -2.48
CA GLU A 108 -12.24 -10.41 -1.70
C GLU A 108 -13.16 -9.34 -1.08
N ARG A 109 -12.59 -8.18 -0.73
CA ARG A 109 -13.29 -7.07 -0.05
C ARG A 109 -14.02 -6.11 -0.99
N CYS A 110 -13.34 -5.61 -2.03
CA CYS A 110 -13.90 -4.56 -2.91
C CYS A 110 -14.13 -5.02 -4.35
N LYS A 111 -13.89 -6.31 -4.64
CA LYS A 111 -14.06 -6.95 -5.96
C LYS A 111 -13.26 -6.33 -7.11
N LYS A 112 -12.31 -5.44 -6.82
CA LYS A 112 -11.39 -4.90 -7.84
C LYS A 112 -10.55 -6.04 -8.40
N VAL A 113 -10.52 -6.10 -9.73
CA VAL A 113 -9.64 -6.96 -10.51
C VAL A 113 -8.40 -6.16 -10.89
N GLY A 114 -7.24 -6.81 -10.92
CA GLY A 114 -6.02 -6.19 -11.43
C GLY A 114 -4.82 -7.12 -11.39
N ALA A 115 -3.84 -6.80 -12.24
CA ALA A 115 -2.59 -7.54 -12.32
C ALA A 115 -1.73 -7.40 -11.05
N LEU A 116 -0.92 -8.40 -10.72
CA LEU A 116 0.11 -8.27 -9.70
C LEU A 116 1.36 -7.60 -10.26
N ALA A 117 1.92 -6.65 -9.50
CA ALA A 117 3.16 -5.96 -9.85
C ALA A 117 4.39 -6.77 -9.38
N TRP A 118 4.67 -7.88 -10.06
CA TRP A 118 5.82 -8.75 -9.80
C TRP A 118 7.17 -8.03 -9.97
N ASP A 119 7.21 -7.01 -10.81
CA ASP A 119 8.34 -6.11 -11.04
C ASP A 119 8.54 -5.08 -9.89
N GLU A 120 7.55 -4.90 -9.02
CA GLU A 120 7.54 -3.88 -7.96
C GLU A 120 7.53 -4.50 -6.55
N LEU A 121 8.36 -5.53 -6.37
CA LEU A 121 8.48 -6.24 -5.10
C LEU A 121 8.89 -5.28 -3.96
N SER A 122 8.12 -5.34 -2.88
CA SER A 122 8.17 -4.39 -1.76
C SER A 122 8.67 -5.03 -0.48
#